data_AF-A0A183JEQ7-F1
#
_entry.id   AF-A0A183JEQ7-F1
#
_cell.length_a   1.000
_cell.length_b   1.000
_cell.length_c   1.000
_cell.angle_alpha   90.00
_cell.angle_beta   90.00
_cell.angle_gamma   90.00
#
_symmetry.space_group_name_H-M   'P 1'
#
loop_
_entity.id
_entity.type
_entity.pdbx_description
1 polymer ?
#
loop_
_entity_poly.entity_id
_entity_poly.type
_entity_poly.pdbx_seq_one_letter_code
_entity_poly.pdbx_strand_id
1 'polypeptide(L)'
;MFLIFLSILKHQLTRRTLDQQYKEVKRETNLSHVQRYGDTNMGKLHVGEFQGSRNKDSPENNEPPMKRRDLIEDTMKLVVKVMNNEKKPIAKATIDQTLDCTESVYEQFKSKCFTLQQAPEVGGHLSTLYNYCAEGYTAETINEAIIKICN
;
A
#
# COMPACT_ATOMS: atom_id res chain seq x y z
N MET A 1 11.33 -4.72 3.84
CA MET A 1 11.92 -5.63 2.83
C MET A 1 13.24 -6.26 3.28
N PHE A 2 14.15 -5.51 3.92
CA PHE A 2 15.47 -6.02 4.37
C PHE A 2 15.44 -7.22 5.34
N LEU A 3 14.51 -7.28 6.32
CA LEU A 3 14.50 -8.36 7.32
C LEU A 3 14.00 -9.72 6.79
N ILE A 4 13.09 -9.72 5.82
CA ILE A 4 12.62 -10.95 5.15
C ILE A 4 13.77 -11.57 4.35
N PHE A 5 14.53 -10.74 3.60
CA PHE A 5 15.69 -11.22 2.87
C PHE A 5 16.81 -11.74 3.79
N LEU A 6 17.05 -11.11 4.93
CA LEU A 6 18.10 -11.53 5.87
C LEU A 6 17.80 -12.90 6.52
N SER A 7 16.53 -13.15 6.87
CA SER A 7 16.09 -14.44 7.45
C SER A 7 16.09 -15.58 6.41
N ILE A 8 15.83 -15.27 5.13
CA ILE A 8 16.00 -16.19 4.00
C ILE A 8 17.48 -16.52 3.74
N LEU A 9 18.38 -15.55 3.90
CA LEU A 9 19.83 -15.73 3.68
C LEU A 9 20.52 -16.57 4.74
N LYS A 10 20.05 -16.53 6.00
CA LYS A 10 20.71 -17.19 7.13
C LYS A 10 20.31 -18.65 7.37
N HIS A 11 19.17 -19.14 6.86
CA HIS A 11 18.61 -20.42 7.33
C HIS A 11 18.20 -21.40 6.21
N GLN A 12 18.28 -22.71 6.53
CA GLN A 12 17.82 -23.81 5.69
C GLN A 12 16.28 -23.82 5.63
N LEU A 13 15.73 -23.45 4.46
CA LEU A 13 14.28 -23.29 4.26
C LEU A 13 13.48 -24.57 4.46
N THR A 14 14.10 -25.75 4.32
CA THR A 14 13.47 -27.07 4.47
C THR A 14 13.23 -27.50 5.92
N ARG A 15 13.83 -26.82 6.91
CA ARG A 15 13.72 -27.22 8.33
C ARG A 15 12.84 -26.28 9.14
N ARG A 16 12.60 -25.08 8.63
CA ARG A 16 11.89 -24.01 9.33
C ARG A 16 10.42 -24.03 8.95
N THR A 17 9.52 -23.80 9.89
CA THR A 17 8.09 -23.60 9.59
C THR A 17 7.75 -22.13 9.38
N LEU A 18 6.63 -21.86 8.71
CA LEU A 18 6.09 -20.50 8.55
C LEU A 18 5.87 -19.81 9.91
N ASP A 19 5.44 -20.53 10.95
CA ASP A 19 5.26 -19.99 12.30
C ASP A 19 6.56 -19.58 12.97
N GLN A 20 7.62 -20.38 12.78
CA GLN A 20 8.94 -20.03 13.28
C GLN A 20 9.48 -18.80 12.55
N GLN A 21 9.25 -18.68 11.24
CA GLN A 21 9.59 -17.48 10.46
C GLN A 21 8.83 -16.25 10.95
N TYR A 22 7.51 -16.37 11.13
CA TYR A 22 6.67 -15.30 11.63
C TYR A 22 7.12 -14.78 13.01
N LYS A 23 7.40 -15.68 13.96
CA LYS A 23 7.84 -15.29 15.33
C LYS A 23 9.16 -14.52 15.34
N GLU A 24 10.13 -14.93 14.52
CA GLU A 24 11.41 -14.24 14.41
C GLU A 24 11.24 -12.86 13.77
N VAL A 25 10.55 -12.79 12.62
CA VAL A 25 10.29 -11.52 11.94
C VAL A 25 9.52 -10.56 12.86
N LYS A 26 8.56 -11.07 13.64
CA LYS A 26 7.82 -10.29 14.64
C LYS A 26 8.70 -9.77 15.78
N ARG A 27 9.67 -10.56 16.23
CA ARG A 27 10.63 -10.15 17.27
C ARG A 27 11.61 -9.10 16.76
N GLU A 28 12.06 -9.23 15.52
CA GLU A 28 13.10 -8.37 14.93
C GLU A 28 12.55 -7.07 14.33
N THR A 29 11.27 -7.07 13.91
CA THR A 29 10.60 -5.88 13.39
C THR A 29 10.10 -5.03 14.55
N ASN A 30 10.93 -4.10 15.03
CA ASN A 30 10.62 -3.20 16.14
C ASN A 30 10.02 -1.84 15.71
N LEU A 31 10.07 -1.51 14.41
CA LEU A 31 9.52 -0.26 13.88
C LEU A 31 8.07 -0.38 13.41
N SER A 32 7.48 -1.57 13.44
CA SER A 32 6.10 -1.80 13.02
C SER A 32 5.52 -3.09 13.61
N HIS A 33 4.26 -3.39 13.28
CA HIS A 33 3.53 -4.52 13.82
C HIS A 33 3.40 -5.63 12.78
N VAL A 34 4.09 -6.75 13.00
CA VAL A 34 3.99 -7.93 12.13
C VAL A 34 2.67 -8.66 12.40
N GLN A 35 1.80 -8.70 11.40
CA GLN A 35 0.45 -9.29 11.47
C GLN A 35 0.39 -10.61 10.70
N ARG A 36 -0.56 -11.48 11.06
CA ARG A 36 -0.84 -12.77 10.41
C ARG A 36 -2.34 -12.88 10.19
N TYR A 37 -2.75 -13.34 9.03
CA TYR A 37 -4.16 -13.48 8.62
C TYR A 37 -4.39 -14.85 7.98
N GLY A 38 -5.66 -15.22 7.78
CA GLY A 38 -6.04 -16.49 7.15
C GLY A 38 -5.94 -17.70 8.09
N ASP A 39 -5.83 -18.90 7.52
CA ASP A 39 -5.75 -20.14 8.28
C ASP A 39 -4.37 -20.29 8.95
N THR A 40 -4.36 -20.08 10.25
CA THR A 40 -3.14 -20.19 11.07
C THR A 40 -2.54 -21.59 11.11
N ASN A 41 -3.29 -22.64 10.77
CA ASN A 41 -2.76 -24.01 10.72
C ASN A 41 -1.72 -24.20 9.62
N MET A 42 -1.82 -23.41 8.54
CA MET A 42 -0.80 -23.38 7.49
C MET A 42 0.57 -22.96 8.04
N GLY A 43 0.62 -22.29 9.18
CA GLY A 43 1.85 -21.94 9.91
C GLY A 43 2.76 -23.12 10.24
N LYS A 44 2.23 -24.35 10.26
CA LYS A 44 2.98 -25.59 10.52
C LYS A 44 3.77 -26.09 9.31
N LEU A 45 3.43 -25.63 8.11
CA LEU A 45 4.09 -26.04 6.86
C LEU A 45 5.52 -25.47 6.78
N HIS A 46 6.38 -26.15 6.03
CA HIS A 46 7.76 -25.73 5.87
C HIS A 46 7.89 -24.55 4.92
N VAL A 47 8.80 -23.62 5.24
CA VAL A 47 9.05 -22.43 4.40
C VAL A 47 9.48 -22.83 2.98
N GLY A 48 10.24 -23.92 2.85
CA GLY A 48 10.72 -24.45 1.57
C GLY A 48 9.60 -24.89 0.61
N GLU A 49 8.40 -25.18 1.10
CA GLU A 49 7.23 -25.50 0.25
C GLU A 49 6.74 -24.27 -0.54
N PHE A 50 7.01 -23.06 -0.05
CA PHE A 50 6.53 -21.80 -0.65
C PHE A 50 7.64 -20.98 -1.30
N GLN A 51 8.85 -21.01 -0.74
CA GLN A 51 9.99 -20.19 -1.17
C GLN A 51 11.01 -20.98 -1.99
N GLY A 52 10.75 -22.28 -2.22
CA GLY A 52 11.64 -23.20 -2.91
C GLY A 52 12.87 -23.61 -2.09
N SER A 53 13.63 -24.56 -2.64
CA SER A 53 14.99 -24.89 -2.17
C SER A 53 15.98 -24.24 -3.14
N ARG A 54 16.96 -23.49 -2.62
CA ARG A 54 17.86 -22.66 -3.44
C ARG A 54 18.59 -23.46 -4.52
N ASN A 55 18.44 -23.05 -5.78
CA ASN A 55 19.52 -22.99 -6.75
C ASN A 55 19.74 -21.50 -7.08
N LYS A 56 20.98 -21.02 -6.94
CA LYS A 56 21.34 -19.62 -7.16
C LYS A 56 21.43 -19.35 -8.66
N ASP A 57 20.68 -18.36 -9.13
CA ASP A 57 21.13 -17.29 -10.04
C ASP A 57 19.92 -16.44 -10.44
N SER A 58 19.95 -15.14 -10.15
CA SER A 58 19.07 -14.14 -10.79
C SER A 58 19.68 -12.74 -10.64
N PRO A 59 19.70 -11.91 -11.70
CA PRO A 59 20.27 -10.57 -11.65
C PRO A 59 19.30 -9.55 -11.05
N GLU A 60 19.89 -8.56 -10.41
CA GLU A 60 19.26 -7.37 -9.87
C GLU A 60 18.92 -6.40 -11.01
N ASN A 61 17.64 -6.04 -11.14
CA ASN A 61 17.19 -5.03 -12.08
C ASN A 61 17.22 -3.65 -11.41
N ASN A 62 17.86 -2.68 -12.06
CA ASN A 62 17.90 -1.29 -11.60
C ASN A 62 16.56 -0.60 -11.89
N GLU A 63 15.98 0.05 -10.87
CA GLU A 63 14.78 0.87 -11.00
C GLU A 63 15.08 2.24 -11.67
N PRO A 64 14.12 2.80 -12.43
CA PRO A 64 14.26 4.12 -13.06
C PRO A 64 14.37 5.26 -12.03
N PRO A 65 14.95 6.41 -12.42
CA PRO A 65 15.15 7.52 -11.50
C PRO A 65 13.82 8.21 -11.16
N MET A 66 13.64 8.37 -9.85
CA MET A 66 12.54 9.00 -9.14
C MET A 66 12.27 10.45 -9.60
N LYS A 67 11.04 10.77 -10.01
CA LYS A 67 10.60 12.18 -10.17
C LYS A 67 10.48 12.85 -8.79
N ARG A 68 10.64 14.18 -8.74
CA ARG A 68 10.71 14.99 -7.50
C ARG A 68 9.51 14.75 -6.58
N ARG A 69 9.76 14.10 -5.43
CA ARG A 69 8.81 13.85 -4.32
C ARG A 69 7.97 15.07 -3.94
N ASP A 70 8.56 16.26 -4.00
CA ASP A 70 7.93 17.54 -3.61
C ASP A 70 6.64 17.81 -4.40
N LEU A 71 6.60 17.45 -5.69
CA LEU A 71 5.44 17.71 -6.55
C LEU A 71 4.21 16.89 -6.13
N ILE A 72 4.43 15.67 -5.66
CA ILE A 72 3.35 14.76 -5.25
C ILE A 72 2.75 15.24 -3.93
N GLU A 73 3.62 15.62 -2.98
CA GLU A 73 3.20 16.15 -1.70
C GLU A 73 2.40 17.45 -1.87
N ASP A 74 2.88 18.37 -2.72
CA ASP A 74 2.20 19.63 -2.99
C ASP A 74 0.85 19.44 -3.69
N THR A 75 0.78 18.51 -4.66
CA THR A 75 -0.47 18.16 -5.34
C THR A 75 -1.51 17.65 -4.33
N MET A 76 -1.12 16.75 -3.43
CA MET A 76 -2.03 16.20 -2.43
C MET A 76 -2.46 17.25 -1.40
N LYS A 77 -1.56 18.14 -0.98
CA LYS A 77 -1.93 19.29 -0.13
C LYS A 77 -2.97 20.18 -0.78
N LEU A 78 -2.88 20.41 -2.09
CA LEU A 78 -3.86 21.20 -2.84
C LEU A 78 -5.21 20.48 -2.92
N VAL A 79 -5.24 19.17 -3.17
CA VAL A 79 -6.48 18.38 -3.15
C VAL A 79 -7.14 18.48 -1.77
N VAL A 80 -6.39 18.29 -0.68
CA VAL A 80 -6.92 18.43 0.69
C VAL A 80 -7.46 19.84 0.93
N LYS A 81 -6.76 20.87 0.44
CA LYS A 81 -7.21 22.27 0.56
C LYS A 81 -8.55 22.51 -0.15
N VAL A 82 -8.77 21.91 -1.33
CA VAL A 82 -10.06 21.99 -2.04
C VAL A 82 -11.14 21.28 -1.23
N MET A 83 -10.87 20.03 -0.83
CA MET A 83 -11.82 19.20 -0.08
C MET A 83 -12.22 19.78 1.28
N ASN A 84 -11.36 20.55 1.94
CA ASN A 84 -11.69 21.23 3.21
C ASN A 84 -12.77 22.31 3.07
N ASN A 85 -13.05 22.80 1.86
CA ASN A 85 -14.13 23.75 1.61
C ASN A 85 -15.44 23.03 1.25
N GLU A 86 -15.38 21.73 0.96
CA GLU A 86 -16.55 20.93 0.66
C GLU A 86 -17.37 20.70 1.93
N LYS A 87 -18.70 20.65 1.77
CA LYS A 87 -19.59 20.41 2.90
C LYS A 87 -19.39 18.97 3.39
N LYS A 88 -18.97 18.82 4.66
CA LYS A 88 -18.78 17.51 5.25
C LYS A 88 -20.08 16.67 5.17
N PRO A 89 -20.00 15.41 4.72
CA PRO A 89 -21.15 14.51 4.68
C PRO A 89 -21.76 14.30 6.07
N ILE A 90 -23.07 14.05 6.09
CA ILE A 90 -23.85 13.88 7.33
C ILE A 90 -23.65 12.46 7.91
N ALA A 91 -23.38 11.48 7.04
CA ALA A 91 -23.22 10.08 7.41
C ALA A 91 -21.97 9.50 6.73
N LYS A 92 -21.32 8.55 7.41
CA LYS A 92 -20.22 7.77 6.84
C LYS A 92 -20.72 6.77 5.82
N ALA A 93 -19.88 6.43 4.84
CA ALA A 93 -20.17 5.39 3.87
C ALA A 93 -20.11 4.00 4.51
N THR A 94 -20.85 3.06 3.93
CA THR A 94 -20.64 1.62 4.17
C THR A 94 -19.31 1.16 3.56
N ILE A 95 -18.86 -0.05 3.90
CA ILE A 95 -17.61 -0.60 3.34
C ILE A 95 -17.73 -0.72 1.82
N ASP A 96 -18.82 -1.26 1.30
CA ASP A 96 -19.03 -1.44 -0.15
C ASP A 96 -19.02 -0.09 -0.88
N GLN A 97 -19.76 0.90 -0.37
CA GLN A 97 -19.75 2.25 -0.92
C GLN A 97 -18.36 2.90 -0.86
N THR A 98 -17.60 2.63 0.20
CA THR A 98 -16.23 3.14 0.34
C THR A 98 -15.31 2.51 -0.71
N LEU A 99 -15.46 1.21 -0.98
CA LEU A 99 -14.67 0.50 -1.98
C LEU A 99 -15.00 1.00 -3.39
N ASP A 100 -16.29 1.12 -3.73
CA ASP A 100 -16.75 1.65 -5.03
C ASP A 100 -16.23 3.08 -5.26
N CYS A 101 -16.34 3.95 -4.25
CA CYS A 101 -15.81 5.31 -4.31
C CYS A 101 -14.28 5.31 -4.47
N THR A 102 -13.58 4.47 -3.71
CA THR A 102 -12.12 4.42 -3.73
C THR A 102 -11.61 3.95 -5.09
N GLU A 103 -12.26 2.96 -5.71
CA GLU A 103 -11.91 2.50 -7.04
C GLU A 103 -12.05 3.62 -8.09
N SER A 104 -13.20 4.31 -8.09
CA SER A 104 -13.44 5.43 -9.01
C SER A 104 -12.42 6.56 -8.84
N VAL A 105 -12.19 6.98 -7.60
CA VAL A 105 -11.25 8.06 -7.26
C VAL A 105 -9.81 7.69 -7.59
N TYR A 106 -9.43 6.44 -7.34
CA TYR A 106 -8.09 5.95 -7.65
C TYR A 106 -7.81 5.97 -9.16
N GLU A 107 -8.74 5.49 -9.99
CA GLU A 107 -8.56 5.50 -11.44
C GLU A 107 -8.50 6.94 -11.99
N GLN A 108 -9.30 7.86 -11.44
CA GLN A 108 -9.21 9.27 -11.81
C GLN A 108 -7.87 9.89 -11.41
N PHE A 109 -7.41 9.66 -10.17
CA PHE A 109 -6.12 10.16 -9.68
C PHE A 109 -4.95 9.62 -10.51
N LYS A 110 -4.95 8.31 -10.78
CA LYS A 110 -3.96 7.63 -11.61
C LYS A 110 -3.94 8.17 -13.04
N SER A 111 -5.11 8.50 -13.60
CA SER A 111 -5.22 9.06 -14.95
C SER A 111 -4.79 10.53 -15.05
N LYS A 112 -5.00 11.33 -14.01
CA LYS A 112 -4.81 12.79 -14.06
C LYS A 112 -3.53 13.26 -13.36
N CYS A 113 -3.15 12.63 -12.26
CA CYS A 113 -2.03 13.08 -11.43
C CYS A 113 -0.80 12.19 -11.63
N PHE A 114 -0.70 11.10 -10.85
CA PHE A 114 0.48 10.24 -10.78
C PHE A 114 0.08 8.78 -10.59
N THR A 115 0.89 7.88 -11.14
CA THR A 115 0.78 6.44 -10.92
C THR A 115 1.73 5.98 -9.82
N LEU A 116 1.38 4.89 -9.14
CA LEU A 116 2.28 4.24 -8.15
C LEU A 116 3.62 3.83 -8.75
N GLN A 117 3.65 3.47 -10.04
CA GLN A 117 4.87 3.08 -10.75
C GLN A 117 5.83 4.25 -10.98
N GLN A 118 5.29 5.46 -11.14
CA GLN A 118 6.10 6.67 -11.30
C GLN A 118 6.69 7.15 -9.98
N ALA A 119 5.97 6.89 -8.89
CA ALA A 119 6.33 7.36 -7.56
C ALA A 119 5.65 6.52 -6.45
N PRO A 120 6.39 5.60 -5.82
CA PRO A 120 5.86 4.77 -4.73
C PRO A 120 5.27 5.55 -3.55
N GLU A 121 5.72 6.80 -3.32
CA GLU A 121 5.24 7.67 -2.24
C GLU A 121 3.76 8.07 -2.40
N VAL A 122 3.24 8.03 -3.63
CA VAL A 122 1.80 8.21 -3.92
C VAL A 122 0.96 7.29 -3.05
N GLY A 123 1.43 6.06 -2.79
CA GLY A 123 0.71 5.08 -1.98
C GLY A 123 0.37 5.56 -0.57
N GLY A 124 1.23 6.39 0.05
CA GLY A 124 0.95 6.99 1.35
C GLY A 124 -0.22 7.98 1.30
N HIS A 125 -0.34 8.73 0.21
CA HIS A 125 -1.35 9.76 0.02
C HIS A 125 -2.72 9.21 -0.42
N LEU A 126 -2.77 8.02 -1.02
CA LEU A 126 -4.03 7.36 -1.37
C LEU A 126 -4.91 7.08 -0.14
N SER A 127 -4.31 6.93 1.04
CA SER A 127 -5.06 6.79 2.30
C SER A 127 -5.96 8.00 2.60
N THR A 128 -5.54 9.20 2.19
CA THR A 128 -6.34 10.42 2.33
C THR A 128 -7.59 10.36 1.46
N LEU A 129 -7.46 9.89 0.22
CA LEU A 129 -8.58 9.73 -0.71
C LEU A 129 -9.56 8.66 -0.22
N TYR A 130 -9.04 7.53 0.26
CA TYR A 130 -9.85 6.49 0.92
C TYR A 130 -10.64 7.05 2.11
N ASN A 131 -10.01 7.88 2.95
CA ASN A 131 -10.67 8.46 4.11
C ASN A 131 -11.81 9.40 3.72
N TYR A 132 -11.70 10.16 2.63
CA TYR A 132 -12.84 10.94 2.11
C TYR A 132 -13.99 10.02 1.69
N CYS A 133 -13.71 8.95 0.96
CA CYS A 133 -14.75 7.95 0.65
C CYS A 133 -15.38 7.36 1.92
N ALA A 134 -14.58 6.96 2.91
CA ALA A 134 -15.07 6.41 4.18
C ALA A 134 -15.87 7.42 5.02
N GLU A 135 -15.54 8.71 4.93
CA GLU A 135 -16.31 9.80 5.56
C GLU A 135 -17.64 10.08 4.85
N GLY A 136 -17.90 9.47 3.68
CA GLY A 136 -19.15 9.60 2.94
C GLY A 136 -19.13 10.65 1.83
N TYR A 137 -17.95 11.15 1.43
CA TYR A 137 -17.85 12.02 0.25
C TYR A 137 -18.08 11.18 -1.00
N THR A 138 -18.78 11.73 -2.00
CA THR A 138 -19.03 11.01 -3.24
C THR A 138 -17.82 11.06 -4.17
N ALA A 139 -17.68 10.06 -5.03
CA ALA A 139 -16.58 10.00 -5.99
C ALA A 139 -16.57 11.22 -6.91
N GLU A 140 -17.73 11.75 -7.28
CA GLU A 140 -17.87 12.93 -8.14
C GLU A 140 -17.18 14.15 -7.52
N THR A 141 -17.49 14.47 -6.26
CA THR A 141 -16.89 15.62 -5.55
C THR A 141 -15.37 15.50 -5.47
N ILE A 142 -14.86 14.32 -5.16
CA ILE A 142 -13.41 14.09 -5.05
C ILE A 142 -12.75 14.16 -6.44
N ASN A 143 -13.38 13.58 -7.46
CA ASN A 143 -12.89 13.57 -8.84
C ASN A 143 -12.84 14.98 -9.43
N GLU A 144 -13.81 15.85 -9.13
CA GLU A 144 -13.78 17.26 -9.51
C GLU A 144 -12.58 17.99 -8.90
N ALA A 145 -12.28 17.75 -7.62
CA ALA A 145 -11.10 18.30 -6.96
C ALA A 145 -9.79 17.81 -7.61
N ILE A 146 -9.72 16.51 -7.92
CA ILE A 146 -8.56 15.91 -8.61
C ILE A 146 -8.37 16.52 -10.00
N ILE A 147 -9.44 16.61 -10.80
CA ILE A 147 -9.40 17.21 -12.13
C ILE A 147 -8.95 18.65 -12.06
N LYS A 148 -9.45 19.42 -11.09
CA LYS A 148 -9.09 20.83 -10.92
C LYS A 148 -7.61 21.05 -10.61
N ILE A 149 -6.99 20.16 -9.84
CA ILE A 149 -5.60 20.30 -9.41
C ILE A 149 -4.61 19.71 -10.42
N CYS A 150 -4.95 18.58 -11.04
CA CYS A 150 -4.03 17.80 -11.87
C CYS A 150 -4.27 17.98 -13.38
N ASN A 151 -4.97 19.03 -13.80
CA ASN A 151 -5.12 19.38 -15.22
C ASN A 151 -3.92 20.17 -15.75
#